data_AF-A0A382SYZ4-F1
#
_entry.id   AF-A0A382SYZ4-F1
#
_cell.length_a   1.000
_cell.length_b   1.000
_cell.length_c   1.000
_cell.angle_alpha   90.00
_cell.angle_beta   90.00
_cell.angle_gamma   90.00
#
_symmetry.space_group_name_H-M   'P 1'
#
loop_
_entity.id
_entity.type
_entity.pdbx_description
1 polymer ?
#
loop_
_entity_poly.entity_id
_entity_poly.type
_entity_poly.pdbx_seq_one_letter_code
_entity_poly.pdbx_strand_id
1 'polypeptide(L)'
;MKINRRTAIKITAVGVGSLALTPEFFAASEAAQPFGAKFPQLDSLTTGEWWTKGAGAKTQLKGRGRKAAAPPMDVPRDQVVAFAVYTHQAGVLKMTAQLFPLKPGEERLARLEFKRDGKWVEVGKSEVRYPGWYAHFRVENWDDSQDVPYRVRHGAKAMFEGRIRRDPSGKNEIVVANLSCNSSRTAGGRPEIIANVMEQDPDLLFFGGDQTYRHTEHTVGWIEFGMQFRDIIRDRPTICIPDDHDVGHGNVWGESGKNSTLPGSADGGYKFPVKYVNQVQRQQSWHLPDCPDPA
;
A
#
# COMPACT_ATOMS: atom_id res chain seq x y z
N MET A 1 36.02 -8.60 -32.98
CA MET A 1 34.54 -8.70 -33.08
C MET A 1 33.96 -7.73 -32.04
N LYS A 2 33.44 -6.58 -32.48
CA LYS A 2 33.02 -5.49 -31.58
C LYS A 2 31.65 -5.83 -30.97
N ILE A 3 31.63 -6.01 -29.66
CA ILE A 3 30.41 -6.28 -28.88
C ILE A 3 29.63 -4.96 -28.75
N ASN A 4 28.40 -4.96 -29.26
CA ASN A 4 27.46 -3.83 -29.23
C ASN A 4 26.74 -3.79 -27.87
N ARG A 5 26.47 -2.58 -27.34
CA ARG A 5 25.69 -2.27 -26.13
C ARG A 5 24.38 -3.08 -25.96
N ARG A 6 23.77 -3.58 -27.04
CA ARG A 6 22.58 -4.44 -26.99
C ARG A 6 22.82 -5.86 -26.46
N THR A 7 24.05 -6.37 -26.47
CA THR A 7 24.37 -7.71 -25.93
C THR A 7 24.77 -7.65 -24.45
N ALA A 8 25.25 -6.51 -23.97
CA ALA A 8 25.65 -6.32 -22.57
C ALA A 8 24.46 -6.21 -21.59
N ILE A 9 23.24 -6.05 -22.09
CA ILE A 9 22.02 -5.93 -21.26
C ILE A 9 21.36 -7.31 -20.98
N LYS A 10 21.76 -8.38 -21.67
CA LYS A 10 21.08 -9.69 -21.55
C LYS A 10 21.74 -10.69 -20.59
N ILE A 11 22.74 -10.30 -19.79
CA ILE A 11 23.43 -11.23 -18.86
C ILE A 11 23.43 -10.73 -17.40
N THR A 12 22.73 -9.63 -17.08
CA THR A 12 22.77 -9.04 -15.71
C THR A 12 21.40 -9.00 -15.01
N ALA A 13 20.57 -10.03 -15.20
CA ALA A 13 19.25 -10.13 -14.54
C ALA A 13 19.01 -11.51 -13.89
N VAL A 14 20.03 -12.10 -13.29
CA VAL A 14 19.87 -13.06 -12.20
C VAL A 14 20.45 -12.42 -10.95
N GLY A 15 19.71 -11.43 -10.46
CA GLY A 15 20.01 -10.74 -9.23
C GLY A 15 18.68 -10.38 -8.62
N VAL A 16 18.34 -11.04 -7.51
CA VAL A 16 17.41 -10.50 -6.52
C VAL A 16 17.69 -9.01 -6.45
N GLY A 17 16.70 -8.16 -6.75
CA GLY A 17 16.83 -6.72 -6.61
C GLY A 17 16.99 -6.40 -5.12
N SER A 18 18.17 -6.66 -4.58
CA SER A 18 18.63 -6.12 -3.33
C SER A 18 18.79 -4.64 -3.58
N LEU A 19 17.75 -3.88 -3.23
CA LEU A 19 17.94 -2.51 -2.78
C LEU A 19 19.11 -2.53 -1.81
N ALA A 20 20.22 -1.88 -2.19
CA ALA A 20 21.35 -1.72 -1.32
C ALA A 20 20.87 -1.03 -0.03
N LEU A 21 20.98 -1.72 1.10
CA LEU A 21 20.76 -1.14 2.42
C LEU A 21 21.84 -0.05 2.59
N THR A 22 21.46 1.22 2.48
CA THR A 22 22.40 2.35 2.57
C THR A 22 22.75 2.64 4.03
N PRO A 23 23.90 3.22 4.39
CA PRO A 23 24.22 3.60 5.78
C PRO A 23 23.20 4.57 6.42
N GLU A 24 22.47 5.34 5.61
CA GLU A 24 21.36 6.21 6.04
C GLU A 24 20.20 5.41 6.67
N PHE A 25 20.07 4.12 6.33
CA PHE A 25 19.11 3.13 6.85
C PHE A 25 19.17 2.94 8.38
N PHE A 26 20.36 3.02 8.98
CA PHE A 26 20.54 2.80 10.42
C PHE A 26 20.51 4.09 11.24
N ALA A 27 20.61 5.25 10.59
CA ALA A 27 20.90 6.53 11.25
C ALA A 27 19.78 7.57 11.14
N ALA A 28 18.84 7.42 10.20
CA ALA A 28 17.78 8.41 10.02
C ALA A 28 16.70 8.27 11.10
N SER A 29 16.72 9.16 12.11
CA SER A 29 15.56 9.37 12.98
C SER A 29 14.37 9.79 12.12
N GLU A 30 13.18 9.22 12.34
CA GLU A 30 12.00 9.63 11.59
C GLU A 30 11.75 11.14 11.78
N ALA A 31 11.70 11.88 10.67
CA ALA A 31 11.43 13.31 10.72
C ALA A 31 10.07 13.56 11.38
N ALA A 32 10.03 14.26 12.51
CA ALA A 32 8.80 14.46 13.27
C ALA A 32 7.67 15.15 12.47
N GLN A 33 8.02 15.98 11.48
CA GLN A 33 7.09 16.65 10.56
C GLN A 33 7.51 16.37 9.11
N PRO A 34 7.23 15.18 8.58
CA PRO A 34 7.79 14.77 7.31
C PRO A 34 7.24 15.57 6.12
N PHE A 35 6.12 16.27 6.29
CA PHE A 35 5.47 17.12 5.27
C PHE A 35 5.72 18.62 5.45
N GLY A 36 6.66 18.98 6.33
CA GLY A 36 7.09 20.36 6.55
C GLY A 36 6.26 21.14 7.56
N ALA A 37 6.83 22.26 8.03
CA ALA A 37 6.28 23.07 9.13
C ALA A 37 4.90 23.70 8.84
N LYS A 38 4.51 23.83 7.57
CA LYS A 38 3.17 24.33 7.18
C LYS A 38 2.07 23.27 7.36
N PHE A 39 2.44 22.00 7.44
CA PHE A 39 1.52 20.86 7.52
C PHE A 39 1.84 19.92 8.69
N PRO A 40 1.97 20.43 9.93
CA PRO A 40 2.42 19.64 11.07
C PRO A 40 1.41 18.58 11.52
N GLN A 41 0.17 18.65 11.03
CA GLN A 41 -0.91 17.73 11.35
C GLN A 41 -1.22 16.72 10.23
N LEU A 42 -0.47 16.73 9.13
CA LEU A 42 -0.62 15.69 8.11
C LEU A 42 -0.01 14.38 8.58
N ASP A 43 -0.80 13.32 8.49
CA ASP A 43 -0.50 11.95 8.93
C ASP A 43 0.03 11.89 10.36
N SER A 44 -0.50 12.77 11.21
CA SER A 44 0.01 12.98 12.55
C SER A 44 -0.11 11.71 13.39
N LEU A 45 -1.11 10.87 13.15
CA LEU A 45 -1.33 9.65 13.92
C LEU A 45 -0.34 8.53 13.61
N THR A 46 0.55 8.73 12.65
CA THR A 46 1.58 7.74 12.26
C THR A 46 2.98 8.35 12.15
N THR A 47 3.15 9.62 12.52
CA THR A 47 4.40 10.39 12.41
C THR A 47 4.81 11.02 13.75
N GLY A 48 6.10 11.33 13.91
CA GLY A 48 6.66 11.78 15.18
C GLY A 48 6.44 10.75 16.30
N GLU A 49 6.14 11.22 17.52
CA GLU A 49 5.86 10.37 18.68
C GLU A 49 4.43 9.80 18.66
N TRP A 50 4.03 9.17 17.56
CA TRP A 50 2.66 8.71 17.32
C TRP A 50 2.14 7.76 18.42
N TRP A 51 3.02 7.00 19.08
CA TRP A 51 2.69 6.09 20.18
C TRP A 51 2.15 6.81 21.43
N THR A 52 2.35 8.13 21.54
CA THR A 52 1.82 8.94 22.65
C THR A 52 0.37 9.39 22.45
N LYS A 53 -0.18 9.24 21.22
CA LYS A 53 -1.47 9.84 20.83
C LYS A 53 -2.70 9.06 21.31
N GLY A 54 -2.50 7.90 21.94
CA GLY A 54 -3.55 7.08 22.55
C GLY A 54 -4.48 6.38 21.54
N ALA A 55 -5.19 5.34 22.00
CA ALA A 55 -6.23 4.70 21.20
C ALA A 55 -7.46 5.61 21.03
N GLY A 56 -8.09 5.58 19.86
CA GLY A 56 -9.33 6.34 19.62
C GLY A 56 -9.14 7.83 19.32
N ALA A 57 -7.92 8.25 18.95
CA ALA A 57 -7.68 9.59 18.43
C ALA A 57 -8.68 9.92 17.31
N LYS A 58 -9.33 11.07 17.44
CA LYS A 58 -10.39 11.50 16.53
C LYS A 58 -9.80 12.24 15.34
N THR A 59 -9.98 11.71 14.14
CA THR A 59 -9.58 12.43 12.91
C THR A 59 -10.74 13.23 12.38
N GLN A 60 -10.44 14.37 11.76
CA GLN A 60 -11.44 15.14 11.04
C GLN A 60 -11.89 14.37 9.79
N LEU A 61 -13.20 14.29 9.58
CA LEU A 61 -13.81 13.76 8.36
C LEU A 61 -14.37 14.90 7.49
N LYS A 62 -14.76 14.59 6.24
CA LYS A 62 -15.50 15.52 5.37
C LYS A 62 -16.79 16.01 6.08
N GLY A 63 -16.98 17.33 6.11
CA GLY A 63 -18.15 18.00 6.69
C GLY A 63 -17.90 18.65 8.06
N ARG A 64 -18.61 19.74 8.35
CA ARG A 64 -18.43 20.52 9.59
C ARG A 64 -18.66 19.65 10.84
N GLY A 65 -17.63 19.53 11.67
CA GLY A 65 -17.72 18.91 13.00
C GLY A 65 -17.69 17.37 13.05
N ARG A 66 -17.64 16.67 11.91
CA ARG A 66 -17.60 15.20 11.89
C ARG A 66 -16.21 14.69 12.25
N LYS A 67 -16.16 13.83 13.26
CA LYS A 67 -14.94 13.16 13.72
C LYS A 67 -15.22 11.67 13.83
N ALA A 68 -14.40 10.84 13.21
CA ALA A 68 -14.40 9.40 13.45
C ALA A 68 -13.19 9.02 14.28
N ALA A 69 -13.39 8.07 15.20
CA ALA A 69 -12.27 7.43 15.87
C ALA A 69 -11.40 6.74 14.83
N ALA A 70 -10.09 6.97 14.87
CA ALA A 70 -9.13 6.16 14.14
C ALA A 70 -9.06 4.76 14.77
N PRO A 71 -8.79 3.71 13.97
CA PRO A 71 -8.32 2.45 14.53
C PRO A 71 -7.02 2.68 15.34
N PRO A 72 -6.75 1.85 16.36
CA PRO A 72 -5.51 1.95 17.12
C PRO A 72 -4.30 1.69 16.21
N MET A 73 -3.33 2.61 16.21
CA MET A 73 -2.07 2.45 15.49
C MET A 73 -1.00 1.70 16.30
N ASP A 74 -1.11 1.70 17.63
CA ASP A 74 -0.27 0.86 18.49
C ASP A 74 -0.92 -0.51 18.65
N VAL A 75 -0.51 -1.44 17.80
CA VAL A 75 -0.94 -2.85 17.84
C VAL A 75 0.11 -3.74 18.52
N PRO A 76 -0.25 -4.95 18.96
CA PRO A 76 0.74 -5.97 19.31
C PRO A 76 1.79 -6.13 18.21
N ARG A 77 3.07 -6.23 18.61
CA ARG A 77 4.19 -6.21 17.64
C ARG A 77 4.24 -7.44 16.74
N ASP A 78 3.51 -8.51 17.07
CA ASP A 78 3.27 -9.67 16.21
C ASP A 78 2.12 -9.47 15.21
N GLN A 79 1.50 -8.29 15.17
CA GLN A 79 0.41 -7.92 14.27
C GLN A 79 0.74 -6.72 13.38
N VAL A 80 2.01 -6.26 13.34
CA VAL A 80 2.38 -5.04 12.63
C VAL A 80 2.30 -5.15 11.11
N VAL A 81 2.25 -6.36 10.52
CA VAL A 81 1.98 -6.51 9.08
C VAL A 81 0.45 -6.46 8.89
N ALA A 82 -0.07 -5.32 8.44
CA ALA A 82 -1.50 -5.07 8.39
C ALA A 82 -2.18 -5.86 7.26
N PHE A 83 -1.65 -5.72 6.04
CA PHE A 83 -2.09 -6.43 4.85
C PHE A 83 -1.04 -6.32 3.73
N ALA A 84 -1.27 -7.04 2.64
CA ALA A 84 -0.55 -6.87 1.39
C ALA A 84 -1.52 -6.88 0.21
N VAL A 85 -1.20 -6.10 -0.82
CA VAL A 85 -1.88 -6.06 -2.12
C VAL A 85 -0.87 -6.39 -3.21
N TYR A 86 -1.31 -7.10 -4.24
CA TYR A 86 -0.44 -7.53 -5.33
C TYR A 86 -1.15 -7.48 -6.67
N THR A 87 -0.36 -7.34 -7.73
CA THR A 87 -0.72 -7.75 -9.09
C THR A 87 0.46 -8.48 -9.72
N HIS A 88 0.20 -9.29 -10.73
CA HIS A 88 1.25 -9.81 -11.59
C HIS A 88 0.84 -9.66 -13.05
N GLN A 89 1.83 -9.44 -13.91
CA GLN A 89 1.66 -9.31 -15.35
C GLN A 89 3.00 -9.55 -16.03
N ALA A 90 3.01 -10.23 -17.17
CA ALA A 90 4.18 -10.37 -18.05
C ALA A 90 5.44 -10.89 -17.32
N GLY A 91 5.27 -11.91 -16.46
CA GLY A 91 6.36 -12.51 -15.71
C GLY A 91 6.89 -11.65 -14.55
N VAL A 92 6.14 -10.65 -14.10
CA VAL A 92 6.51 -9.80 -12.95
C VAL A 92 5.39 -9.80 -11.93
N LEU A 93 5.70 -10.16 -10.69
CA LEU A 93 4.83 -9.97 -9.52
C LEU A 93 5.29 -8.72 -8.75
N LYS A 94 4.36 -7.80 -8.49
CA LYS A 94 4.59 -6.63 -7.63
C LYS A 94 3.64 -6.67 -6.45
N MET A 95 4.17 -6.35 -5.27
CA MET A 95 3.43 -6.36 -4.02
C MET A 95 3.78 -5.15 -3.17
N THR A 96 2.75 -4.50 -2.62
CA THR A 96 2.89 -3.54 -1.53
C THR A 96 2.41 -4.20 -0.25
N ALA A 97 3.31 -4.33 0.73
CA ALA A 97 2.94 -4.68 2.09
C ALA A 97 2.75 -3.40 2.91
N GLN A 98 1.58 -3.24 3.52
CA GLN A 98 1.31 -2.16 4.44
C GLN A 98 1.52 -2.65 5.87
N LEU A 99 2.28 -1.89 6.66
CA LEU A 99 2.50 -2.15 8.07
C LEU A 99 1.81 -1.09 8.92
N PHE A 100 1.52 -1.44 10.16
CA PHE A 100 1.29 -0.46 11.22
C PHE A 100 2.58 0.30 11.54
N PRO A 101 2.49 1.52 12.10
CA PRO A 101 3.67 2.26 12.54
C PRO A 101 4.56 1.44 13.48
N LEU A 102 5.87 1.45 13.25
CA LEU A 102 6.84 0.81 14.14
C LEU A 102 7.53 1.85 15.02
N LYS A 103 7.76 1.47 16.28
CA LYS A 103 8.38 2.25 17.35
C LYS A 103 9.87 2.47 17.07
N PRO A 104 10.51 3.46 17.73
CA PRO A 104 11.95 3.66 17.64
C PRO A 104 12.71 2.38 17.98
N GLY A 105 13.73 2.05 17.19
CA GLY A 105 14.57 0.87 17.37
C GLY A 105 13.99 -0.45 16.84
N GLU A 106 12.74 -0.48 16.36
CA GLU A 106 12.21 -1.66 15.66
C GLU A 106 12.87 -1.84 14.28
N GLU A 107 13.10 -3.10 13.87
CA GLU A 107 13.70 -3.44 12.58
C GLU A 107 12.93 -2.80 11.41
N ARG A 108 13.61 -2.14 10.47
CA ARG A 108 12.98 -1.51 9.28
C ARG A 108 13.00 -2.44 8.05
N LEU A 109 12.76 -3.73 8.26
CA LEU A 109 12.88 -4.75 7.23
C LEU A 109 11.68 -5.69 7.20
N ALA A 110 11.02 -5.77 6.05
CA ALA A 110 10.00 -6.76 5.76
C ALA A 110 10.58 -7.86 4.85
N ARG A 111 10.06 -9.08 4.95
CA ARG A 111 10.53 -10.24 4.18
C ARG A 111 9.34 -10.90 3.49
N LEU A 112 9.49 -11.24 2.22
CA LEU A 112 8.50 -11.97 1.44
C LEU A 112 8.95 -13.42 1.32
N GLU A 113 8.07 -14.35 1.66
CA GLU A 113 8.30 -15.78 1.56
C GLU A 113 7.19 -16.44 0.74
N PHE A 114 7.55 -17.43 -0.08
CA PHE A 114 6.60 -18.28 -0.80
C PHE A 114 6.67 -19.71 -0.29
N LYS A 115 5.54 -20.41 -0.30
CA LYS A 115 5.50 -21.83 -0.01
C LYS A 115 5.78 -22.63 -1.28
N ARG A 116 6.92 -23.30 -1.34
CA ARG A 116 7.36 -24.16 -2.45
C ARG A 116 7.70 -25.55 -1.89
N ASP A 117 7.17 -26.61 -2.48
CA ASP A 117 7.37 -27.99 -2.04
C ASP A 117 7.11 -28.21 -0.53
N GLY A 118 6.04 -27.57 -0.03
CA GLY A 118 5.64 -27.63 1.38
C GLY A 118 6.49 -26.78 2.33
N LYS A 119 7.57 -26.14 1.86
CA LYS A 119 8.49 -25.33 2.67
C LYS A 119 8.35 -23.85 2.36
N TRP A 120 8.50 -23.02 3.38
CA TRP A 120 8.57 -21.57 3.21
C TRP A 120 9.98 -21.18 2.77
N VAL A 121 10.09 -20.45 1.66
CA VAL A 121 11.34 -19.97 1.07
C VAL A 121 11.28 -18.44 1.00
N GLU A 122 12.25 -17.77 1.62
CA GLU A 122 12.41 -16.33 1.48
C GLU A 122 12.87 -15.98 0.06
N VAL A 123 12.15 -15.07 -0.59
CA VAL A 123 12.43 -14.65 -1.96
C VAL A 123 12.90 -13.21 -2.07
N GLY A 124 12.75 -12.43 -0.99
CA GLY A 124 13.20 -11.04 -0.98
C GLY A 124 13.00 -10.38 0.38
N LYS A 125 13.78 -9.33 0.59
CA LYS A 125 13.64 -8.40 1.70
C LYS A 125 13.43 -6.99 1.15
N SER A 126 12.67 -6.18 1.87
CA SER A 126 12.39 -4.80 1.48
C SER A 126 12.33 -3.91 2.71
N GLU A 127 12.85 -2.70 2.59
CA GLU A 127 12.81 -1.70 3.63
C GLU A 127 11.37 -1.28 3.93
N VAL A 128 11.03 -1.16 5.22
CA VAL A 128 9.78 -0.53 5.66
C VAL A 128 9.99 0.99 5.66
N ARG A 129 9.44 1.66 4.65
CA ARG A 129 9.67 3.09 4.39
C ARG A 129 8.81 4.00 5.26
N TYR A 130 9.37 5.17 5.57
CA TYR A 130 8.71 6.25 6.29
C TYR A 130 8.74 7.55 5.46
N PRO A 131 7.69 8.40 5.49
CA PRO A 131 6.37 8.17 6.10
C PRO A 131 5.52 7.16 5.29
N GLY A 132 4.47 6.61 5.91
CA GLY A 132 3.55 5.66 5.28
C GLY A 132 3.68 4.19 5.71
N TRP A 133 4.81 3.77 6.28
CA TRP A 133 5.01 2.43 6.85
C TRP A 133 4.69 1.28 5.89
N TYR A 134 5.30 1.29 4.71
CA TYR A 134 5.05 0.28 3.68
C TYR A 134 6.37 -0.33 3.18
N ALA A 135 6.28 -1.52 2.60
CA ALA A 135 7.38 -2.19 1.92
C ALA A 135 6.94 -2.65 0.53
N HIS A 136 7.88 -2.64 -0.42
CA HIS A 136 7.60 -2.95 -1.82
C HIS A 136 8.45 -4.14 -2.27
N PHE A 137 7.80 -5.13 -2.88
CA PHE A 137 8.46 -6.31 -3.41
C PHE A 137 8.20 -6.42 -4.91
N ARG A 138 9.27 -6.69 -5.66
CA ARG A 138 9.22 -7.01 -7.08
C ARG A 138 9.90 -8.35 -7.29
N VAL A 139 9.19 -9.28 -7.92
CA VAL A 139 9.71 -10.61 -8.26
C VAL A 139 9.64 -10.76 -9.77
N GLU A 140 10.82 -10.80 -10.39
CA GLU A 140 11.00 -11.05 -11.82
C GLU A 140 10.89 -12.54 -12.14
N ASN A 141 10.64 -12.86 -13.41
CA ASN A 141 10.46 -14.24 -13.89
C ASN A 141 9.40 -15.02 -13.08
N TRP A 142 8.32 -14.32 -12.71
CA TRP A 142 7.19 -14.90 -12.00
C TRP A 142 6.47 -15.93 -12.87
N ASP A 143 6.34 -17.15 -12.35
CA ASP A 143 5.49 -18.20 -12.92
C ASP A 143 4.07 -18.02 -12.38
N ASP A 144 3.18 -17.54 -13.24
CA ASP A 144 1.77 -17.27 -12.97
C ASP A 144 0.86 -18.47 -13.30
N SER A 145 1.41 -19.64 -13.64
CA SER A 145 0.58 -20.81 -13.98
C SER A 145 -0.02 -21.53 -12.77
N GLN A 146 0.49 -21.27 -11.56
CA GLN A 146 0.12 -21.95 -10.32
C GLN A 146 -0.27 -20.98 -9.21
N ASP A 147 -1.21 -21.42 -8.39
CA ASP A 147 -1.50 -20.77 -7.11
C ASP A 147 -0.31 -20.93 -6.17
N VAL A 148 0.17 -19.84 -5.58
CA VAL A 148 1.33 -19.85 -4.68
C VAL A 148 0.96 -19.22 -3.34
N PRO A 149 0.93 -19.99 -2.23
CA PRO A 149 0.81 -19.42 -0.91
C PRO A 149 2.01 -18.51 -0.61
N TYR A 150 1.76 -17.33 -0.07
CA TYR A 150 2.78 -16.38 0.32
C TYR A 150 2.60 -15.95 1.77
N ARG A 151 3.66 -15.37 2.33
CA ARG A 151 3.55 -14.56 3.54
C ARG A 151 4.55 -13.41 3.54
N VAL A 152 4.10 -12.28 4.04
CA VAL A 152 4.97 -11.15 4.39
C VAL A 152 5.26 -11.22 5.88
N ARG A 153 6.52 -11.03 6.27
CA ARG A 153 6.95 -11.08 7.67
C ARG A 153 7.68 -9.81 8.09
N HIS A 154 7.58 -9.50 9.37
CA HIS A 154 8.36 -8.47 10.03
C HIS A 154 8.84 -8.99 11.40
N GLY A 155 10.12 -8.77 11.72
CA GLY A 155 10.74 -9.34 12.93
C GLY A 155 10.57 -10.88 12.99
N ALA A 156 10.55 -11.45 14.18
CA ALA A 156 10.40 -12.90 14.33
C ALA A 156 8.95 -13.39 14.18
N LYS A 157 7.97 -12.59 14.62
CA LYS A 157 6.60 -13.06 14.89
C LYS A 157 5.55 -12.52 13.93
N ALA A 158 5.66 -11.28 13.47
CA ALA A 158 4.60 -10.66 12.68
C ALA A 158 4.54 -11.26 11.28
N MET A 159 3.33 -11.63 10.85
CA MET A 159 3.10 -12.18 9.52
C MET A 159 1.71 -11.85 8.97
N PHE A 160 1.64 -11.70 7.65
CA PHE A 160 0.40 -11.68 6.88
C PHE A 160 0.52 -12.72 5.78
N GLU A 161 -0.35 -13.74 5.82
CA GLU A 161 -0.34 -14.83 4.86
C GLU A 161 -1.43 -14.64 3.80
N GLY A 162 -1.23 -15.20 2.61
CA GLY A 162 -2.20 -15.13 1.53
C GLY A 162 -1.88 -16.11 0.41
N ARG A 163 -2.48 -15.89 -0.75
CA ARG A 163 -2.24 -16.69 -1.95
C ARG A 163 -2.12 -15.78 -3.17
N ILE A 164 -1.04 -15.91 -3.91
CA ILE A 164 -0.95 -15.34 -5.26
C ILE A 164 -1.72 -16.29 -6.16
N ARG A 165 -2.83 -15.84 -6.74
CA ARG A 165 -3.63 -16.64 -7.68
C ARG A 165 -2.89 -16.76 -9.01
N ARG A 166 -2.99 -17.94 -9.61
CA ARG A 166 -2.59 -18.14 -11.01
C ARG A 166 -3.34 -17.19 -11.94
N ASP A 167 -2.74 -16.87 -13.07
CA ASP A 167 -3.40 -16.16 -14.16
C ASP A 167 -4.60 -16.98 -14.67
N PRO A 168 -5.82 -16.42 -14.73
CA PRO A 168 -6.98 -17.11 -15.28
C PRO A 168 -6.98 -17.19 -16.82
N SER A 169 -5.81 -17.25 -17.47
CA SER A 169 -5.65 -17.28 -18.94
C SER A 169 -6.36 -18.43 -19.65
N GLY A 170 -6.73 -19.49 -18.93
CA GLY A 170 -7.57 -20.58 -19.44
C GLY A 170 -9.08 -20.29 -19.43
N LYS A 171 -9.53 -19.15 -18.89
CA LYS A 171 -10.94 -18.74 -18.89
C LYS A 171 -11.23 -17.84 -20.10
N ASN A 172 -12.41 -18.03 -20.69
CA ASN A 172 -12.93 -17.11 -21.72
C ASN A 172 -13.53 -15.84 -21.12
N GLU A 173 -13.85 -15.86 -19.82
CA GLU A 173 -14.47 -14.76 -19.08
C GLU A 173 -13.80 -14.65 -17.71
N ILE A 174 -13.57 -13.42 -17.25
CA ILE A 174 -13.09 -13.11 -15.91
C ILE A 174 -14.17 -12.37 -15.13
N VAL A 175 -14.24 -12.61 -13.83
CA VAL A 175 -15.14 -11.90 -12.92
C VAL A 175 -14.37 -10.81 -12.20
N VAL A 176 -14.82 -9.56 -12.29
CA VAL A 176 -14.21 -8.40 -11.63
C VAL A 176 -15.17 -7.85 -10.58
N ALA A 177 -14.75 -7.82 -9.31
CA ALA A 177 -15.47 -7.07 -8.29
C ALA A 177 -15.02 -5.60 -8.32
N ASN A 178 -15.94 -4.71 -8.67
CA ASN A 178 -15.70 -3.27 -8.74
C ASN A 178 -16.26 -2.60 -7.48
N LEU A 179 -15.38 -1.97 -6.69
CA LEU A 179 -15.69 -1.26 -5.47
C LEU A 179 -15.12 0.16 -5.51
N SER A 180 -15.77 1.11 -4.87
CA SER A 180 -15.28 2.49 -4.69
C SER A 180 -15.97 3.13 -3.50
N CYS A 181 -15.51 4.32 -3.09
CA CYS A 181 -16.21 5.16 -2.13
C CYS A 181 -16.44 4.47 -0.77
N ASN A 182 -15.35 4.05 -0.10
CA ASN A 182 -15.39 3.41 1.21
C ASN A 182 -15.64 4.41 2.35
N SER A 183 -16.87 4.94 2.37
CA SER A 183 -17.33 5.98 3.27
C SER A 183 -16.98 5.72 4.74
N SER A 184 -16.52 6.76 5.42
CA SER A 184 -16.25 6.74 6.87
C SER A 184 -17.48 7.02 7.73
N ARG A 185 -18.70 7.00 7.15
CA ARG A 185 -19.96 7.18 7.90
C ARG A 185 -20.27 6.00 8.81
N THR A 186 -19.84 4.80 8.42
CA THR A 186 -19.97 3.57 9.21
C THR A 186 -18.57 3.08 9.59
N ALA A 187 -18.32 3.03 10.90
CA ALA A 187 -17.07 2.50 11.45
C ALA A 187 -17.06 0.97 11.40
N GLY A 188 -15.87 0.37 11.52
CA GLY A 188 -15.70 -1.09 11.63
C GLY A 188 -15.59 -1.80 10.29
N GLY A 189 -15.75 -3.13 10.32
CA GLY A 189 -15.61 -4.01 9.16
C GLY A 189 -16.67 -3.78 8.07
N ARG A 190 -16.59 -4.62 7.03
CA ARG A 190 -17.55 -4.65 5.91
C ARG A 190 -18.11 -6.07 5.69
N PRO A 191 -18.57 -6.77 6.73
CA PRO A 191 -18.77 -8.22 6.66
C PRO A 191 -19.76 -8.67 5.57
N GLU A 192 -20.82 -7.91 5.30
CA GLU A 192 -21.78 -8.24 4.24
C GLU A 192 -21.17 -8.08 2.85
N ILE A 193 -20.39 -7.01 2.63
CA ILE A 193 -19.67 -6.79 1.36
C ILE A 193 -18.64 -7.90 1.17
N ILE A 194 -17.89 -8.24 2.22
CA ILE A 194 -16.88 -9.29 2.19
C ILE A 194 -17.52 -10.65 1.89
N ALA A 195 -18.60 -11.02 2.57
CA ALA A 195 -19.30 -12.28 2.34
C ALA A 195 -19.80 -12.39 0.89
N ASN A 196 -20.44 -11.33 0.38
CA ASN A 196 -20.93 -11.31 -1.00
C ASN A 196 -19.78 -11.42 -2.01
N VAL A 197 -18.68 -10.69 -1.82
CA VAL A 197 -17.51 -10.78 -2.71
C VAL A 197 -16.87 -12.17 -2.66
N MET A 198 -16.79 -12.78 -1.47
CA MET A 198 -16.27 -14.13 -1.33
C MET A 198 -17.14 -15.15 -2.05
N GLU A 199 -18.46 -15.02 -1.98
CA GLU A 199 -19.42 -15.92 -2.65
C GLU A 199 -19.35 -15.83 -4.18
N GLN A 200 -19.10 -14.64 -4.73
CA GLN A 200 -18.91 -14.44 -6.17
C GLN A 200 -17.55 -14.94 -6.70
N ASP A 201 -16.58 -15.17 -5.80
CA ASP A 201 -15.20 -15.58 -6.11
C ASP A 201 -14.56 -14.85 -7.32
N PRO A 202 -14.47 -13.51 -7.31
CA PRO A 202 -13.92 -12.76 -8.44
C PRO A 202 -12.45 -13.09 -8.68
N ASP A 203 -12.05 -13.01 -9.94
CA ASP A 203 -10.67 -13.18 -10.39
C ASP A 203 -9.81 -11.95 -10.08
N LEU A 204 -10.43 -10.77 -10.03
CA LEU A 204 -9.78 -9.49 -9.82
C LEU A 204 -10.64 -8.57 -8.93
N LEU A 205 -9.98 -7.85 -8.02
CA LEU A 205 -10.59 -6.76 -7.26
C LEU A 205 -10.15 -5.41 -7.85
N PHE A 206 -11.11 -4.54 -8.15
CA PHE A 206 -10.85 -3.17 -8.58
C PHE A 206 -11.43 -2.19 -7.57
N PHE A 207 -10.56 -1.40 -6.93
CA PHE A 207 -10.93 -0.29 -6.06
C PHE A 207 -10.68 1.03 -6.78
N GLY A 208 -11.75 1.61 -7.33
CA GLY A 208 -11.68 2.73 -8.27
C GLY A 208 -11.45 4.12 -7.68
N GLY A 209 -11.12 4.23 -6.40
CA GLY A 209 -10.97 5.52 -5.71
C GLY A 209 -11.66 5.56 -4.35
N ASP A 210 -11.34 6.60 -3.58
CA ASP A 210 -11.95 6.91 -2.29
C ASP A 210 -11.83 5.72 -1.31
N GLN A 211 -10.65 5.11 -1.24
CA GLN A 211 -10.42 4.02 -0.28
C GLN A 211 -10.46 4.56 1.16
N THR A 212 -10.13 5.85 1.35
CA THR A 212 -10.34 6.53 2.62
C THR A 212 -10.85 7.97 2.50
N TYR A 213 -11.67 8.37 3.48
CA TYR A 213 -12.17 9.74 3.65
C TYR A 213 -11.42 10.52 4.75
N ARG A 214 -10.30 9.98 5.26
CA ARG A 214 -9.45 10.63 6.26
C ARG A 214 -8.46 11.59 5.59
N HIS A 215 -8.96 12.77 5.23
CA HIS A 215 -8.26 13.76 4.41
C HIS A 215 -6.89 14.22 4.90
N THR A 216 -6.58 14.08 6.19
CA THR A 216 -5.30 14.49 6.77
C THR A 216 -4.52 13.34 7.40
N GLU A 217 -5.04 12.11 7.33
CA GLU A 217 -4.51 10.94 8.05
C GLU A 217 -4.57 9.72 7.10
N HIS A 218 -3.94 9.86 5.93
CA HIS A 218 -4.01 8.86 4.87
C HIS A 218 -3.52 7.48 5.33
N THR A 219 -2.39 7.38 6.04
CA THR A 219 -1.86 6.07 6.46
C THR A 219 -2.83 5.36 7.39
N VAL A 220 -3.44 6.09 8.32
CA VAL A 220 -4.50 5.54 9.19
C VAL A 220 -5.67 5.06 8.35
N GLY A 221 -6.12 5.88 7.40
CA GLY A 221 -7.23 5.56 6.52
C GLY A 221 -6.98 4.35 5.63
N TRP A 222 -5.76 4.22 5.12
CA TRP A 222 -5.33 3.11 4.28
C TRP A 222 -5.16 1.81 5.07
N ILE A 223 -4.64 1.89 6.31
CA ILE A 223 -4.64 0.75 7.24
C ILE A 223 -6.07 0.33 7.59
N GLU A 224 -6.97 1.28 7.85
CA GLU A 224 -8.38 0.98 8.12
C GLU A 224 -9.04 0.26 6.94
N PHE A 225 -8.85 0.76 5.72
CA PHE A 225 -9.28 0.09 4.49
C PHE A 225 -8.72 -1.33 4.41
N GLY A 226 -7.42 -1.50 4.61
CA GLY A 226 -6.78 -2.80 4.64
C GLY A 226 -7.40 -3.73 5.65
N MET A 227 -7.61 -3.28 6.89
CA MET A 227 -8.24 -4.10 7.93
C MET A 227 -9.69 -4.49 7.60
N GLN A 228 -10.41 -3.68 6.82
CA GLN A 228 -11.77 -3.98 6.37
C GLN A 228 -11.82 -5.02 5.25
N PHE A 229 -10.83 -5.01 4.34
CA PHE A 229 -10.84 -5.83 3.12
C PHE A 229 -9.74 -6.89 3.05
N ARG A 230 -8.88 -7.01 4.09
CA ARG A 230 -7.72 -7.93 4.09
C ARG A 230 -8.08 -9.37 3.77
N ASP A 231 -9.27 -9.82 4.14
CA ASP A 231 -9.70 -11.21 3.94
C ASP A 231 -9.96 -11.55 2.47
N ILE A 232 -10.26 -10.56 1.61
CA ILE A 232 -10.43 -10.76 0.16
C ILE A 232 -9.20 -10.33 -0.66
N ILE A 233 -8.45 -9.31 -0.22
CA ILE A 233 -7.25 -8.86 -0.96
C ILE A 233 -6.06 -9.78 -0.74
N ARG A 234 -6.04 -10.58 0.34
CA ARG A 234 -4.93 -11.51 0.62
C ARG A 234 -4.77 -12.58 -0.44
N ASP A 235 -5.82 -12.92 -1.16
CA ASP A 235 -5.82 -14.03 -2.11
C ASP A 235 -6.23 -13.64 -3.52
N ARG A 236 -6.52 -12.38 -3.83
CA ARG A 236 -6.91 -11.92 -5.17
C ARG A 236 -6.04 -10.75 -5.62
N PRO A 237 -5.63 -10.72 -6.91
CA PRO A 237 -5.00 -9.54 -7.47
C PRO A 237 -5.91 -8.33 -7.24
N THR A 238 -5.33 -7.24 -6.76
CA THR A 238 -6.07 -6.06 -6.35
C THR A 238 -5.49 -4.85 -7.08
N ILE A 239 -6.33 -4.11 -7.78
CA ILE A 239 -5.99 -2.83 -8.39
C ILE A 239 -6.59 -1.75 -7.51
N CYS A 240 -5.76 -0.82 -7.02
CA CYS A 240 -6.20 0.40 -6.36
C CYS A 240 -5.64 1.62 -7.10
N ILE A 241 -6.52 2.59 -7.36
CA ILE A 241 -6.15 3.91 -7.85
C ILE A 241 -6.63 4.97 -6.84
N PRO A 242 -5.83 6.02 -6.56
CA PRO A 242 -6.27 7.13 -5.72
C PRO A 242 -7.37 7.91 -6.40
N ASP A 243 -8.22 8.52 -5.58
CA ASP A 243 -9.12 9.59 -5.98
C ASP A 243 -8.96 10.81 -5.05
N ASP A 244 -9.82 11.80 -5.23
CA ASP A 244 -9.77 13.08 -4.54
C ASP A 244 -9.73 12.92 -3.01
N HIS A 245 -10.54 12.03 -2.43
CA HIS A 245 -10.57 11.85 -0.98
C HIS A 245 -9.28 11.27 -0.41
N ASP A 246 -8.58 10.40 -1.16
CA ASP A 246 -7.33 9.79 -0.73
C ASP A 246 -6.20 10.82 -0.59
N VAL A 247 -6.21 11.84 -1.46
CA VAL A 247 -5.28 12.98 -1.41
C VAL A 247 -5.80 14.17 -0.61
N GLY A 248 -6.95 14.01 0.06
CA GLY A 248 -7.51 15.02 0.98
C GLY A 248 -8.27 16.17 0.31
N HIS A 249 -8.72 15.92 -0.92
CA HIS A 249 -9.62 16.76 -1.70
C HIS A 249 -11.09 16.38 -1.43
N GLY A 250 -11.99 17.26 -1.88
CA GLY A 250 -13.44 17.06 -1.70
C GLY A 250 -14.21 16.76 -2.98
N ASN A 251 -13.70 17.16 -4.15
CA ASN A 251 -14.34 16.90 -5.43
C ASN A 251 -13.34 16.75 -6.60
N VAL A 252 -12.54 17.79 -6.89
CA VAL A 252 -11.63 17.83 -8.05
C VAL A 252 -10.18 17.83 -7.56
N TRP A 253 -9.33 17.13 -8.31
CA TRP A 253 -7.91 16.96 -8.00
C TRP A 253 -7.08 16.72 -9.26
N GLY A 254 -5.76 16.71 -9.10
CA GLY A 254 -4.83 16.29 -10.14
C GLY A 254 -4.21 17.45 -10.89
N GLU A 255 -5.00 18.26 -11.63
CA GLU A 255 -4.58 19.42 -12.45
C GLU A 255 -3.11 19.41 -12.90
N SER A 256 -2.71 18.34 -13.60
CA SER A 256 -1.33 18.14 -14.10
C SER A 256 -0.21 18.30 -13.05
N GLY A 257 -0.48 18.01 -11.78
CA GLY A 257 0.46 18.14 -10.67
C GLY A 257 0.58 19.54 -10.06
N LYS A 258 -0.24 20.52 -10.48
CA LYS A 258 -0.16 21.89 -9.95
C LYS A 258 -0.54 21.94 -8.46
N ASN A 259 0.01 22.93 -7.76
CA ASN A 259 -0.44 23.29 -6.41
C ASN A 259 -1.69 24.18 -6.51
N SER A 260 -2.71 23.87 -5.72
CA SER A 260 -3.90 24.71 -5.62
C SER A 260 -3.59 26.03 -4.93
N THR A 261 -4.07 27.12 -5.52
CA THR A 261 -3.97 28.48 -4.97
C THR A 261 -5.32 29.06 -4.56
N LEU A 262 -6.42 28.44 -4.99
CA LEU A 262 -7.78 28.89 -4.69
C LEU A 262 -8.37 28.25 -3.42
N PRO A 263 -9.25 28.96 -2.70
CA PRO A 263 -10.01 28.39 -1.59
C PRO A 263 -10.75 27.10 -2.02
N GLY A 264 -10.64 26.06 -1.19
CA GLY A 264 -11.29 24.78 -1.47
C GLY A 264 -10.67 23.95 -2.61
N SER A 265 -9.54 24.40 -3.17
CA SER A 265 -8.90 23.77 -4.33
C SER A 265 -9.80 23.76 -5.58
N ALA A 266 -10.54 24.86 -5.78
CA ALA A 266 -11.45 25.04 -6.90
C ALA A 266 -10.76 25.10 -8.27
N ASP A 267 -9.43 25.28 -8.30
CA ASP A 267 -8.59 25.20 -9.50
C ASP A 267 -8.13 23.77 -9.82
N GLY A 268 -8.50 22.76 -9.02
CA GLY A 268 -8.17 21.35 -9.23
C GLY A 268 -6.74 20.93 -8.87
N GLY A 269 -5.86 21.87 -8.54
CA GLY A 269 -4.49 21.59 -8.09
C GLY A 269 -4.45 20.91 -6.73
N TYR A 270 -3.38 20.21 -6.40
CA TYR A 270 -3.19 19.56 -5.10
C TYR A 270 -3.09 20.58 -3.96
N LYS A 271 -3.82 20.33 -2.87
CA LYS A 271 -3.81 21.12 -1.63
C LYS A 271 -2.60 20.86 -0.74
N PHE A 272 -2.13 19.61 -0.76
CA PHE A 272 -1.08 19.12 0.13
C PHE A 272 0.26 18.97 -0.60
N PRO A 273 1.39 18.99 0.12
CA PRO A 273 2.71 19.01 -0.49
C PRO A 273 2.96 17.72 -1.29
N VAL A 274 3.79 17.82 -2.33
CA VAL A 274 4.18 16.70 -3.22
C VAL A 274 4.59 15.45 -2.45
N LYS A 275 5.30 15.61 -1.32
CA LYS A 275 5.72 14.48 -0.48
C LYS A 275 4.55 13.69 0.12
N TYR A 276 3.44 14.35 0.47
CA TYR A 276 2.22 13.69 0.94
C TYR A 276 1.51 12.97 -0.21
N VAL A 277 1.34 13.67 -1.34
CA VAL A 277 0.71 13.09 -2.55
C VAL A 277 1.46 11.85 -3.03
N ASN A 278 2.79 11.89 -3.06
CA ASN A 278 3.62 10.75 -3.46
C ASN A 278 3.56 9.60 -2.45
N GLN A 279 3.34 9.87 -1.16
CA GLN A 279 3.10 8.81 -0.18
C GLN A 279 1.80 8.07 -0.50
N VAL A 280 0.70 8.80 -0.75
CA VAL A 280 -0.60 8.22 -1.15
C VAL A 280 -0.43 7.30 -2.36
N GLN A 281 0.20 7.81 -3.42
CA GLN A 281 0.42 7.06 -4.65
C GLN A 281 1.27 5.80 -4.45
N ARG A 282 2.33 5.87 -3.63
CA ARG A 282 3.18 4.70 -3.35
C ARG A 282 2.43 3.62 -2.58
N GLN A 283 1.63 4.01 -1.60
CA GLN A 283 0.84 3.06 -0.82
C GLN A 283 -0.27 2.42 -1.64
N GLN A 284 -0.98 3.19 -2.46
CA GLN A 284 -2.15 2.71 -3.19
C GLN A 284 -1.84 2.12 -4.58
N SER A 285 -0.75 2.51 -5.25
CA SER A 285 -0.58 2.15 -6.68
C SER A 285 0.77 1.57 -7.06
N TRP A 286 1.76 1.49 -6.15
CA TRP A 286 3.07 0.98 -6.54
C TRP A 286 3.02 -0.48 -7.03
N HIS A 287 2.11 -1.29 -6.48
CA HIS A 287 1.93 -2.70 -6.81
C HIS A 287 1.28 -2.94 -8.18
N LEU A 288 0.81 -1.90 -8.88
CA LEU A 288 0.24 -2.02 -10.22
C LEU A 288 1.32 -2.45 -11.23
N PRO A 289 0.94 -3.05 -12.36
CA PRO A 289 1.88 -3.38 -13.43
C PRO A 289 2.68 -2.16 -13.89
N ASP A 290 3.86 -2.40 -14.47
CA ASP A 290 4.67 -1.31 -14.99
C ASP A 290 3.95 -0.59 -16.13
N CYS A 291 4.14 0.73 -16.21
CA CYS A 291 3.59 1.52 -17.29
C CYS A 291 4.14 1.00 -18.63
N PRO A 292 3.30 0.77 -19.65
CA PRO A 292 3.77 0.36 -20.97
C PRO A 292 4.64 1.44 -21.65
N ASP A 293 4.50 2.70 -21.22
CA ASP A 293 5.37 3.80 -21.61
C ASP A 293 6.40 4.07 -20.50
N PRO A 294 7.69 3.75 -20.70
CA PRO A 294 8.73 4.08 -19.74
C PRO A 294 8.93 5.60 -19.70
N ALA A 295 8.78 6.19 -18.50
CA ALA A 295 9.07 7.59 -18.22
C ALA A 295 10.54 7.98 -18.53
#